data_AF-A0A2M7CT05-F1
#
_entry.id   AF-A0A2M7CT05-F1
#
_cell.length_a   1.000
_cell.length_b   1.000
_cell.length_c   1.000
_cell.angle_alpha   90.00
_cell.angle_beta   90.00
_cell.angle_gamma   90.00
#
_symmetry.space_group_name_H-M   'P 1'
#
loop_
_entity.id
_entity.type
_entity.pdbx_description
1 polymer ?
#
loop_
_entity_poly.entity_id
_entity_poly.type
_entity_poly.pdbx_seq_one_letter_code
_entity_poly.pdbx_strand_id
1 'polypeptide(L)'
;MNTDDFRRLIGACSEVAEMFPDGAVFIGGIAVYLHAINHDTTKSLAETTHDADFYISLADMGDLRDIEELTPNRQLSKHQMFKHSFEFDIYTERHSSLSVPYDAVAANSVVYDRMRVAALEELLVLKLRAYEDRFGTVKGEKDARDLMRIALVAHQLGFAAPRAAQYLGDEDIAALRRVERSSTAAELAGGNAQQAKQLRQQFAAFVTAIQASLQCGESVAPTTSATADKKSGLGR
;
A
#
# COMPACT_ATOMS: atom_id res chain seq x y z
N MET A 1 7.75 -15.89 12.16
CA MET A 1 8.80 -16.51 11.32
C MET A 1 10.14 -16.42 12.04
N ASN A 2 11.09 -17.34 11.82
CA ASN A 2 12.46 -17.15 12.36
C ASN A 2 13.28 -16.21 11.44
N THR A 3 14.42 -15.73 11.92
CA THR A 3 15.25 -14.76 11.18
C THR A 3 15.84 -15.33 9.90
N ASP A 4 16.23 -16.61 9.89
CA ASP A 4 16.86 -17.23 8.72
C ASP A 4 15.86 -17.45 7.58
N ASP A 5 14.65 -17.91 7.90
CA ASP A 5 13.55 -18.00 6.95
C ASP A 5 13.24 -16.64 6.34
N PHE A 6 13.29 -15.57 7.13
CA PHE A 6 13.01 -14.23 6.62
C PHE A 6 14.12 -13.71 5.71
N ARG A 7 15.38 -14.01 6.01
CA ARG A 7 16.48 -13.73 5.06
C ARG A 7 16.30 -14.49 3.75
N ARG A 8 15.87 -15.75 3.80
CA ARG A 8 15.58 -16.53 2.58
C ARG A 8 14.40 -15.93 1.79
N LEU A 9 13.35 -15.45 2.48
CA LEU A 9 12.23 -14.75 1.83
C LEU A 9 12.71 -13.46 1.13
N ILE A 10 13.53 -12.65 1.80
CA ILE A 10 14.11 -11.44 1.19
C ILE A 10 14.99 -11.80 -0.01
N GLY A 11 15.79 -12.87 0.08
CA GLY A 11 16.55 -13.38 -1.07
C GLY A 11 15.66 -13.78 -2.24
N ALA A 12 14.57 -14.50 -1.99
CA ALA A 12 13.58 -14.85 -3.01
C ALA A 12 12.92 -13.60 -3.63
N CYS A 13 12.64 -12.56 -2.84
CA CYS A 13 12.14 -11.29 -3.34
C CYS A 13 13.17 -10.57 -4.21
N SER A 14 14.46 -10.62 -3.84
CA SER A 14 15.55 -10.05 -4.63
C SER A 14 15.68 -10.75 -5.99
N GLU A 15 15.57 -12.08 -6.04
CA GLU A 15 15.58 -12.82 -7.31
C GLU A 15 14.44 -12.37 -8.23
N VAL A 16 13.23 -12.17 -7.69
CA VAL A 16 12.09 -11.64 -8.46
C VAL A 16 12.35 -10.21 -8.94
N ALA A 17 12.93 -9.35 -8.09
CA ALA A 17 13.30 -7.99 -8.48
C ALA A 17 14.38 -7.97 -9.59
N GLU A 18 15.31 -8.93 -9.59
CA GLU A 18 16.33 -9.06 -10.64
C GLU A 18 15.76 -9.54 -11.96
N MET A 19 14.75 -10.42 -11.93
CA MET A 19 14.05 -10.86 -13.15
C MET A 19 13.22 -9.73 -13.77
N PHE A 20 12.60 -8.88 -12.94
CA PHE A 20 11.66 -7.84 -13.39
C PHE A 20 11.98 -6.46 -12.77
N PRO A 21 13.14 -5.85 -13.11
CA PRO A 21 13.66 -4.66 -12.43
C PRO A 21 12.77 -3.42 -12.58
N ASP A 22 12.02 -3.34 -13.68
CA ASP A 22 11.05 -2.27 -13.96
C ASP A 22 9.59 -2.71 -13.84
N GLY A 23 9.36 -4.02 -13.82
CA GLY A 23 8.06 -4.64 -13.93
C GLY A 23 7.41 -5.01 -12.62
N ALA A 24 8.19 -5.40 -11.61
CA ALA A 24 7.67 -5.86 -10.32
C ALA A 24 7.80 -4.75 -9.27
N VAL A 25 6.68 -4.44 -8.60
CA VAL A 25 6.63 -3.52 -7.46
C VAL A 25 6.09 -4.27 -6.24
N PHE A 26 6.94 -4.50 -5.25
CA PHE A 26 6.55 -5.14 -3.99
C PHE A 26 5.58 -4.26 -3.21
N ILE A 27 4.53 -4.89 -2.69
CA ILE A 27 3.50 -4.27 -1.84
C ILE A 27 3.43 -5.06 -0.52
N GLY A 28 2.34 -4.93 0.22
CA GLY A 28 2.08 -5.83 1.34
C GLY A 28 3.07 -5.68 2.50
N GLY A 29 3.31 -6.78 3.21
CA GLY A 29 4.18 -6.78 4.40
C GLY A 29 5.66 -6.52 4.06
N ILE A 30 6.14 -6.99 2.91
CA ILE A 30 7.52 -6.78 2.46
C ILE A 30 7.80 -5.30 2.22
N ALA A 31 6.88 -4.58 1.57
CA ALA A 31 7.04 -3.13 1.37
C ALA A 31 7.06 -2.36 2.69
N VAL A 32 6.17 -2.69 3.64
CA VAL A 32 6.15 -2.07 4.97
C VAL A 32 7.47 -2.31 5.71
N TYR A 33 7.96 -3.55 5.68
CA TYR A 33 9.24 -3.92 6.28
C TYR A 33 10.40 -3.12 5.66
N LEU A 34 10.48 -3.02 4.34
CA LEU A 34 11.57 -2.35 3.65
C LEU A 34 11.59 -0.84 3.89
N HIS A 35 10.43 -0.19 3.97
CA HIS A 35 10.35 1.22 4.37
C HIS A 35 10.80 1.44 5.82
N ALA A 36 10.57 0.48 6.72
CA ALA A 36 10.98 0.61 8.12
C ALA A 36 12.47 0.28 8.31
N ILE A 37 12.97 -0.83 7.79
CA ILE A 37 14.32 -1.33 8.10
C ILE A 37 15.44 -0.46 7.53
N ASN A 38 15.20 0.21 6.39
CA ASN A 38 16.24 0.93 5.66
C ASN A 38 16.56 2.33 6.23
N HIS A 39 15.94 2.72 7.34
CA HIS A 39 16.20 4.01 7.99
C HIS A 39 16.43 3.85 9.48
N ASP A 40 17.48 4.49 10.01
CA ASP A 40 17.87 4.35 11.42
C ASP A 40 16.78 4.81 12.41
N THR A 41 15.97 5.80 12.02
CA THR A 41 14.89 6.36 12.83
C THR A 41 13.64 5.47 12.87
N THR A 42 13.49 4.54 11.93
CA THR A 42 12.27 3.71 11.80
C THR A 42 12.56 2.21 11.86
N LYS A 43 13.82 1.76 11.87
CA LYS A 43 14.17 0.32 11.87
C LYS A 43 13.56 -0.49 13.00
N SER A 44 13.30 0.12 14.16
CA SER A 44 12.62 -0.55 15.28
C SER A 44 11.15 -0.87 15.01
N LEU A 45 10.55 -0.28 13.97
CA LEU A 45 9.18 -0.55 13.54
C LEU A 45 9.11 -1.74 12.57
N ALA A 46 10.24 -2.25 12.07
CA ALA A 46 10.26 -3.32 11.08
C ALA A 46 9.69 -4.63 11.66
N GLU A 47 8.69 -5.19 11.00
CA GLU A 47 8.08 -6.49 11.35
C GLU A 47 8.25 -7.47 10.17
N THR A 48 8.65 -8.70 10.46
CA THR A 48 8.82 -9.74 9.45
C THR A 48 7.47 -10.27 8.98
N THR A 49 7.34 -10.59 7.69
CA THR A 49 6.16 -11.26 7.11
C THR A 49 6.50 -12.67 6.63
N HIS A 50 5.49 -13.49 6.39
CA HIS A 50 5.63 -14.90 6.00
C HIS A 50 5.50 -15.13 4.48
N ASP A 51 4.85 -14.20 3.81
CA ASP A 51 4.50 -14.17 2.40
C ASP A 51 4.99 -12.87 1.77
N ALA A 52 5.06 -12.85 0.45
CA ALA A 52 5.36 -11.65 -0.32
C ALA A 52 4.22 -11.34 -1.29
N ASP A 53 3.98 -10.06 -1.50
CA ASP A 53 2.98 -9.57 -2.44
C ASP A 53 3.68 -8.62 -3.42
N PHE A 54 3.40 -8.73 -4.71
CA PHE A 54 3.86 -7.73 -5.67
C PHE A 54 2.83 -7.46 -6.77
N TYR A 55 2.88 -6.24 -7.28
CA TYR A 55 2.16 -5.78 -8.45
C TYR A 55 3.10 -5.87 -9.65
N ILE A 56 2.67 -6.50 -10.75
CA ILE A 56 3.47 -6.69 -11.96
C ILE A 56 2.81 -6.10 -13.20
N SER A 57 3.62 -5.55 -14.11
CA SER A 57 3.16 -5.09 -15.43
C SER A 57 2.52 -6.24 -16.23
N LEU A 58 1.66 -5.90 -17.19
CA LEU A 58 1.04 -6.92 -18.04
C LEU A 58 2.07 -7.66 -18.91
N ALA A 59 3.12 -6.95 -19.37
CA ALA A 59 4.17 -7.52 -20.21
C ALA A 59 5.00 -8.55 -19.41
N ASP A 60 5.49 -8.14 -18.24
CA ASP A 60 6.34 -8.97 -17.39
C ASP A 60 5.57 -10.16 -16.78
N MET A 61 4.24 -10.04 -16.62
CA MET A 61 3.39 -11.17 -16.24
C MET A 61 3.37 -12.27 -17.30
N GLY A 62 3.49 -11.91 -18.58
CA GLY A 62 3.65 -12.87 -19.67
C GLY A 62 4.93 -13.67 -19.51
N ASP A 63 6.05 -12.97 -19.35
CA ASP A 63 7.36 -13.58 -19.14
C ASP A 63 7.39 -14.44 -17.87
N LEU A 64 6.80 -13.98 -16.76
CA LEU A 64 6.70 -14.73 -15.51
C LEU A 64 5.96 -16.06 -15.67
N ARG A 65 4.89 -16.10 -16.49
CA ARG A 65 4.13 -17.33 -16.77
C ARG A 65 4.93 -18.36 -17.56
N ASP A 66 5.93 -17.92 -18.32
CA ASP A 66 6.77 -18.81 -19.11
C ASP A 66 7.88 -19.46 -18.27
N ILE A 67 8.25 -18.86 -17.13
CA ILE A 67 9.37 -19.31 -16.30
C ILE A 67 8.97 -19.86 -14.92
N GLU A 68 7.79 -19.52 -14.41
CA GLU A 68 7.31 -19.97 -13.09
C GLU A 68 5.90 -20.58 -13.19
N GLU A 69 5.60 -21.54 -12.29
CA GLU A 69 4.27 -22.13 -12.20
C GLU A 69 3.32 -21.22 -11.43
N LEU A 70 2.33 -20.65 -12.14
CA LEU A 70 1.36 -19.72 -11.55
C LEU A 70 -0.02 -20.38 -11.38
N THR A 71 -0.55 -20.31 -10.17
CA THR A 71 -1.91 -20.74 -9.84
C THR A 71 -2.85 -19.53 -9.81
N PRO A 72 -3.87 -19.44 -10.68
CA PRO A 72 -4.81 -18.32 -10.68
C PRO A 72 -5.81 -18.43 -9.53
N ASN A 73 -6.01 -17.34 -8.79
CA ASN A 73 -7.09 -17.20 -7.82
C ASN A 73 -8.14 -16.20 -8.34
N ARG A 74 -9.17 -16.74 -9.00
CA ARG A 74 -10.22 -15.94 -9.66
C ARG A 74 -11.09 -15.15 -8.68
N GLN A 75 -11.25 -15.62 -7.45
CA GLN A 75 -12.06 -14.92 -6.45
C GLN A 75 -11.37 -13.64 -5.97
N LEU A 76 -10.04 -13.68 -5.84
CA LEU A 76 -9.23 -12.57 -5.33
C LEU A 76 -8.52 -11.80 -6.46
N SER A 77 -8.86 -12.08 -7.73
CA SER A 77 -8.29 -11.42 -8.91
C SER A 77 -6.76 -11.31 -8.89
N LYS A 78 -6.09 -12.40 -8.47
CA LYS A 78 -4.63 -12.50 -8.34
C LYS A 78 -4.12 -13.85 -8.86
N HIS A 79 -2.81 -13.96 -9.06
CA HIS A 79 -2.11 -15.22 -9.24
C HIS A 79 -1.27 -15.52 -8.00
N GLN A 80 -0.88 -16.78 -7.85
CA GLN A 80 -0.04 -17.25 -6.77
C GLN A 80 1.11 -18.06 -7.35
N MET A 81 2.32 -17.87 -6.83
CA MET A 81 3.46 -18.74 -7.12
C MET A 81 4.14 -19.17 -5.84
N PHE A 82 4.82 -20.31 -5.88
CA PHE A 82 5.68 -20.78 -4.81
C PHE A 82 7.13 -20.73 -5.25
N LYS A 83 7.94 -19.91 -4.57
CA LYS A 83 9.39 -19.81 -4.83
C LYS A 83 10.16 -20.02 -3.53
N HIS A 84 11.09 -20.97 -3.53
CA HIS A 84 11.88 -21.35 -2.33
C HIS A 84 11.02 -21.68 -1.09
N SER A 85 9.85 -22.30 -1.32
CA SER A 85 8.82 -22.61 -0.30
C SER A 85 8.09 -21.40 0.30
N PHE A 86 8.23 -20.22 -0.31
CA PHE A 86 7.45 -19.03 0.04
C PHE A 86 6.34 -18.79 -0.95
N GLU A 87 5.18 -18.38 -0.45
CA GLU A 87 4.03 -17.98 -1.26
C GLU A 87 4.21 -16.51 -1.69
N PHE A 88 3.99 -16.27 -2.97
CA PHE A 88 3.96 -14.95 -3.57
C PHE A 88 2.58 -14.69 -4.17
N ASP A 89 1.92 -13.65 -3.68
CA ASP A 89 0.68 -13.12 -4.24
C ASP A 89 0.99 -12.09 -5.33
N ILE A 90 0.51 -12.36 -6.54
CA ILE A 90 0.85 -11.60 -7.74
C ILE A 90 -0.40 -10.89 -8.26
N TYR A 91 -0.36 -9.56 -8.22
CA TYR A 91 -1.39 -8.70 -8.78
C TYR A 91 -0.94 -8.24 -10.15
N THR A 92 -1.75 -8.44 -11.20
CA THR A 92 -1.37 -8.08 -12.58
C THR A 92 -2.03 -6.77 -12.99
N GLU A 93 -1.29 -5.90 -13.67
CA GLU A 93 -1.80 -4.68 -14.29
C GLU A 93 -3.11 -4.96 -15.06
N ARG A 94 -4.13 -4.10 -14.88
CA ARG A 94 -5.46 -4.17 -15.51
C ARG A 94 -6.30 -5.42 -15.19
N HIS A 95 -5.77 -6.39 -14.45
CA HIS A 95 -6.46 -7.63 -14.09
C HIS A 95 -6.62 -7.83 -12.58
N SER A 96 -6.05 -6.95 -11.76
CA SER A 96 -6.28 -6.91 -10.33
C SER A 96 -7.46 -6.00 -9.95
N SER A 97 -8.07 -6.27 -8.81
CA SER A 97 -9.10 -5.40 -8.20
C SER A 97 -8.53 -4.43 -7.17
N LEU A 98 -7.23 -4.10 -7.27
CA LEU A 98 -6.59 -3.19 -6.33
C LEU A 98 -7.10 -1.76 -6.53
N SER A 99 -7.26 -1.02 -5.43
CA SER A 99 -7.77 0.35 -5.41
C SER A 99 -6.84 1.38 -6.03
N VAL A 100 -5.55 1.09 -6.11
CA VAL A 100 -4.54 1.93 -6.75
C VAL A 100 -4.09 1.26 -8.05
N PRO A 101 -4.11 1.95 -9.21
CA PRO A 101 -3.68 1.37 -10.47
C PRO A 101 -2.16 1.13 -10.49
N TYR A 102 -1.72 0.09 -11.22
CA TYR A 102 -0.31 -0.27 -11.36
C TYR A 102 0.56 0.92 -11.75
N ASP A 103 0.16 1.70 -12.75
CA ASP A 103 0.94 2.84 -13.24
C ASP A 103 1.25 3.86 -12.14
N ALA A 104 0.30 4.11 -11.23
CA ALA A 104 0.51 5.01 -10.10
C ALA A 104 1.46 4.39 -9.06
N VAL A 105 1.31 3.10 -8.77
CA VAL A 105 2.20 2.35 -7.85
C VAL A 105 3.62 2.32 -8.39
N ALA A 106 3.80 2.03 -9.68
CA ALA A 106 5.09 1.94 -10.35
C ALA A 106 5.77 3.31 -10.46
N ALA A 107 5.04 4.35 -10.88
CA ALA A 107 5.59 5.70 -11.07
C ALA A 107 6.06 6.35 -9.76
N ASN A 108 5.43 6.01 -8.63
CA ASN A 108 5.78 6.57 -7.31
C ASN A 108 6.62 5.61 -6.46
N SER A 109 7.01 4.46 -6.99
CA SER A 109 7.75 3.44 -6.25
C SER A 109 9.10 3.95 -5.71
N VAL A 110 9.55 3.31 -4.63
CA VAL A 110 10.86 3.55 -4.00
C VAL A 110 11.71 2.30 -4.21
N VAL A 111 13.02 2.46 -4.39
CA VAL A 111 13.94 1.34 -4.60
C VAL A 111 14.83 1.16 -3.37
N TYR A 112 14.82 -0.05 -2.80
CA TYR A 112 15.73 -0.48 -1.74
C TYR A 112 16.50 -1.70 -2.23
N ASP A 113 17.82 -1.61 -2.35
CA ASP A 113 18.68 -2.69 -2.86
C ASP A 113 18.11 -3.37 -4.12
N ARG A 114 17.80 -2.56 -5.14
CA ARG A 114 17.17 -2.96 -6.43
C ARG A 114 15.73 -3.47 -6.34
N MET A 115 15.21 -3.75 -5.15
CA MET A 115 13.81 -4.07 -4.96
C MET A 115 12.97 -2.80 -5.03
N ARG A 116 12.10 -2.74 -6.04
CA ARG A 116 11.10 -1.68 -6.18
C ARG A 116 9.91 -1.99 -5.26
N VAL A 117 9.55 -1.05 -4.38
CA VAL A 117 8.43 -1.16 -3.46
C VAL A 117 7.44 -0.01 -3.66
N ALA A 118 6.16 -0.23 -3.41
CA ALA A 118 5.17 0.84 -3.41
C ALA A 118 5.56 1.93 -2.40
N ALA A 119 5.39 3.20 -2.77
CA ALA A 119 5.55 4.30 -1.82
C ALA A 119 4.50 4.23 -0.71
N LEU A 120 4.76 4.96 0.39
CA LEU A 120 3.94 4.89 1.61
C LEU A 120 2.48 5.29 1.36
N GLU A 121 2.23 6.19 0.42
CA GLU A 121 0.90 6.71 0.06
C GLU A 121 0.05 5.63 -0.60
N GLU A 122 0.57 5.03 -1.67
CA GLU A 122 -0.12 3.93 -2.35
C GLU A 122 -0.24 2.71 -1.43
N LEU A 123 0.81 2.41 -0.67
CA LEU A 123 0.84 1.29 0.27
C LEU A 123 -0.21 1.47 1.40
N LEU A 124 -0.41 2.69 1.90
CA LEU A 124 -1.46 2.99 2.88
C LEU A 124 -2.84 2.64 2.32
N VAL A 125 -3.14 3.10 1.11
CA VAL A 125 -4.45 2.88 0.47
C VAL A 125 -4.69 1.40 0.25
N LEU A 126 -3.70 0.67 -0.27
CA LEU A 126 -3.79 -0.79 -0.48
C LEU A 126 -4.00 -1.55 0.83
N LYS A 127 -3.26 -1.18 1.89
CA LYS A 127 -3.41 -1.78 3.22
C LYS A 127 -4.74 -1.45 3.87
N LEU A 128 -5.29 -0.27 3.62
CA LEU A 128 -6.58 0.12 4.16
C LEU A 128 -7.71 -0.73 3.58
N ARG A 129 -7.72 -0.96 2.27
CA ARG A 129 -8.70 -1.86 1.63
C ARG A 129 -8.58 -3.29 2.17
N ALA A 130 -7.35 -3.80 2.30
CA ALA A 130 -7.13 -5.12 2.88
C ALA A 130 -7.65 -5.22 4.33
N TYR A 131 -7.44 -4.17 5.13
CA TYR A 131 -7.98 -4.08 6.49
C TYR A 131 -9.51 -4.08 6.52
N GLU A 132 -10.16 -3.32 5.62
CA GLU A 132 -11.62 -3.27 5.54
C GLU A 132 -12.22 -4.63 5.16
N ASP A 133 -11.68 -5.28 4.12
CA ASP A 133 -12.13 -6.59 3.64
C ASP A 133 -11.97 -7.68 4.70
N ARG A 134 -10.99 -7.52 5.60
CA ARG A 134 -10.61 -8.51 6.61
C ARG A 134 -10.94 -8.05 8.03
N PHE A 135 -11.78 -7.03 8.18
CA PHE A 135 -12.11 -6.45 9.47
C PHE A 135 -12.66 -7.51 10.45
N GLY A 136 -12.18 -7.47 11.70
CA GLY A 136 -12.58 -8.44 12.73
C GLY A 136 -11.93 -9.82 12.61
N THR A 137 -10.90 -9.98 11.77
CA THR A 137 -10.11 -11.20 11.66
C THR A 137 -8.67 -10.98 12.10
N VAL A 138 -7.93 -12.07 12.39
CA VAL A 138 -6.49 -12.02 12.70
C VAL A 138 -5.67 -11.37 11.58
N LYS A 139 -6.08 -11.57 10.31
CA LYS A 139 -5.44 -10.89 9.17
C LYS A 139 -5.73 -9.39 9.18
N GLY A 140 -6.96 -9.00 9.51
CA GLY A 140 -7.32 -7.59 9.70
C GLY A 140 -6.54 -6.92 10.84
N GLU A 141 -6.27 -7.62 11.94
CA GLU A 141 -5.40 -7.11 13.01
C GLU A 141 -3.95 -6.87 12.54
N LYS A 142 -3.42 -7.76 11.69
CA LYS A 142 -2.12 -7.55 11.01
C LYS A 142 -2.16 -6.31 10.11
N ASP A 143 -3.20 -6.16 9.30
CA ASP A 143 -3.34 -5.00 8.42
C ASP A 143 -3.50 -3.68 9.22
N ALA A 144 -4.18 -3.68 10.38
CA ALA A 144 -4.23 -2.53 11.29
C ALA A 144 -2.86 -2.17 11.87
N ARG A 145 -2.07 -3.18 12.26
CA ARG A 145 -0.67 -3.01 12.70
C ARG A 145 0.21 -2.42 11.59
N ASP A 146 0.05 -2.88 10.36
CA ASP A 146 0.76 -2.35 9.20
C ASP A 146 0.37 -0.90 8.91
N LEU A 147 -0.92 -0.55 8.96
CA LEU A 147 -1.39 0.84 8.80
C LEU A 147 -0.76 1.78 9.84
N MET A 148 -0.70 1.35 11.10
CA MET A 148 -0.05 2.12 12.16
C MET A 148 1.45 2.30 11.87
N ARG A 149 2.15 1.25 11.43
CA ARG A 149 3.57 1.35 11.05
C ARG A 149 3.80 2.28 9.89
N ILE A 150 2.99 2.19 8.83
CA ILE A 150 3.07 3.08 7.68
C ILE A 150 2.96 4.54 8.15
N ALA A 151 1.99 4.87 8.99
CA ALA A 151 1.82 6.22 9.53
C ALA A 151 3.03 6.70 10.36
N LEU A 152 3.61 5.83 11.18
CA LEU A 152 4.78 6.14 12.01
C LEU A 152 6.05 6.32 11.17
N VAL A 153 6.24 5.49 10.15
CA VAL A 153 7.34 5.62 9.18
C VAL A 153 7.17 6.90 8.36
N ALA A 154 5.96 7.14 7.85
CA ALA A 154 5.57 8.36 7.14
C ALA A 154 5.82 9.64 7.94
N HIS A 155 5.61 9.60 9.26
CA HIS A 155 5.91 10.73 10.13
C HIS A 155 7.41 11.10 10.14
N GLN A 156 8.30 10.12 9.97
CA GLN A 156 9.75 10.33 9.95
C GLN A 156 10.29 10.64 8.55
N LEU A 157 9.77 9.96 7.52
CA LEU A 157 10.31 10.01 6.16
C LEU A 157 9.58 11.01 5.25
N GLY A 158 8.43 11.52 5.69
CA GLY A 158 7.53 12.36 4.90
C GLY A 158 6.40 11.56 4.25
N PHE A 159 5.30 12.26 4.00
CA PHE A 159 4.09 11.69 3.40
C PHE A 159 3.33 12.74 2.60
N ALA A 160 3.10 12.46 1.32
CA ALA A 160 2.31 13.26 0.41
C ALA A 160 0.82 12.93 0.59
N ALA A 161 0.20 13.49 1.63
CA ALA A 161 -1.22 13.27 1.93
C ALA A 161 -2.17 13.47 0.73
N PRO A 162 -2.00 14.48 -0.15
CA PRO A 162 -2.82 14.62 -1.36
C PRO A 162 -2.75 13.41 -2.31
N ARG A 163 -1.60 12.73 -2.40
CA ARG A 163 -1.41 11.57 -3.28
C ARG A 163 -2.17 10.35 -2.76
N ALA A 164 -2.22 10.13 -1.46
CA ALA A 164 -3.09 9.09 -0.90
C ALA A 164 -4.57 9.49 -0.99
N ALA A 165 -4.88 10.75 -0.68
CA ALA A 165 -6.25 11.26 -0.59
C ALA A 165 -7.07 11.09 -1.89
N GLN A 166 -6.44 11.13 -3.06
CA GLN A 166 -7.16 10.92 -4.33
C GLN A 166 -7.84 9.54 -4.46
N TYR A 167 -7.48 8.56 -3.62
CA TYR A 167 -8.03 7.20 -3.60
C TYR A 167 -8.91 6.92 -2.37
N LEU A 168 -9.12 7.92 -1.51
CA LEU A 168 -9.78 7.78 -0.22
C LEU A 168 -11.07 8.62 -0.17
N GLY A 169 -12.02 8.19 0.66
CA GLY A 169 -13.22 8.95 1.00
C GLY A 169 -13.47 9.00 2.51
N ASP A 170 -14.62 9.52 2.93
CA ASP A 170 -14.97 9.65 4.34
C ASP A 170 -15.03 8.29 5.08
N GLU A 171 -15.46 7.23 4.39
CA GLU A 171 -15.50 5.87 4.95
C GLU A 171 -14.08 5.36 5.28
N ASP A 172 -13.09 5.71 4.46
CA ASP A 172 -11.68 5.39 4.69
C ASP A 172 -11.13 6.11 5.92
N ILE A 173 -11.50 7.38 6.09
CA ILE A 173 -11.14 8.12 7.30
C ILE A 173 -11.77 7.45 8.53
N ALA A 174 -13.03 7.02 8.45
CA ALA A 174 -13.66 6.29 9.54
C ALA A 174 -12.94 4.95 9.83
N ALA A 175 -12.47 4.24 8.79
CA ALA A 175 -11.68 3.03 8.93
C ALA A 175 -10.33 3.28 9.62
N LEU A 176 -9.60 4.33 9.24
CA LEU A 176 -8.37 4.74 9.92
C LEU A 176 -8.64 5.13 11.39
N ARG A 177 -9.73 5.84 11.68
CA ARG A 177 -10.11 6.15 13.07
C ARG A 177 -10.47 4.91 13.88
N ARG A 178 -10.93 3.81 13.26
CA ARG A 178 -11.08 2.51 13.94
C ARG A 178 -9.71 1.94 14.33
N VAL A 179 -8.73 2.00 13.44
CA VAL A 179 -7.34 1.58 13.73
C VAL A 179 -6.75 2.40 14.88
N GLU A 180 -6.96 3.73 14.88
CA GLU A 180 -6.53 4.63 15.96
C GLU A 180 -7.04 4.19 17.34
N ARG A 181 -8.30 3.76 17.42
CA ARG A 181 -8.98 3.38 18.67
C ARG A 181 -8.72 1.94 19.10
N SER A 182 -8.12 1.12 18.24
CA SER A 182 -7.83 -0.28 18.52
C SER A 182 -6.69 -0.47 19.55
N SER A 183 -6.41 -1.72 19.89
CA SER A 183 -5.29 -2.15 20.73
C SER A 183 -3.92 -2.02 20.04
N THR A 184 -3.89 -1.78 18.72
CA THR A 184 -2.66 -1.76 17.90
C THR A 184 -1.56 -0.86 18.48
N ALA A 185 -1.90 0.34 18.96
CA ALA A 185 -0.92 1.25 19.55
C ALA A 185 -0.33 0.69 20.88
N ALA A 186 -1.14 -0.03 21.66
CA ALA A 186 -0.67 -0.67 22.89
C ALA A 186 0.20 -1.90 22.61
N GLU A 187 -0.15 -2.68 21.59
CA GLU A 187 0.64 -3.83 21.11
C GLU A 187 2.02 -3.39 20.64
N LEU A 188 2.10 -2.36 19.79
CA LEU A 188 3.37 -1.81 19.29
C LEU A 188 4.23 -1.20 20.39
N ALA A 189 3.60 -0.66 21.44
CA ALA A 189 4.28 -0.13 22.60
C ALA A 189 4.70 -1.21 23.62
N GLY A 190 4.47 -2.50 23.34
CA GLY A 190 4.77 -3.58 24.29
C GLY A 190 4.03 -3.43 25.62
N GLY A 191 2.82 -2.86 25.60
CA GLY A 191 2.02 -2.57 26.80
C GLY A 191 2.39 -1.28 27.54
N ASN A 192 3.39 -0.52 27.09
CA ASN A 192 3.73 0.77 27.71
C ASN A 192 2.66 1.83 27.40
N ALA A 193 1.86 2.22 28.40
CA ALA A 193 0.75 3.14 28.23
C ALA A 193 1.14 4.54 27.73
N GLN A 194 2.30 5.06 28.18
CA GLN A 194 2.78 6.39 27.76
C GLN A 194 3.19 6.35 26.29
N GLN A 195 3.96 5.33 25.89
CA GLN A 195 4.36 5.14 24.49
C GLN A 195 3.14 4.89 23.60
N ALA A 196 2.20 4.03 24.03
CA ALA A 196 0.96 3.78 23.29
C ALA A 196 0.15 5.07 23.05
N LYS A 197 0.09 5.95 24.05
CA LYS A 197 -0.54 7.28 23.91
C LYS A 197 0.16 8.13 22.87
N GLN A 198 1.50 8.16 22.86
CA GLN A 198 2.29 8.92 21.88
C GLN A 198 2.06 8.38 20.45
N LEU A 199 2.12 7.05 20.26
CA LEU A 199 1.86 6.42 18.96
C LEU A 199 0.45 6.76 18.45
N ARG A 200 -0.56 6.69 19.32
CA ARG A 200 -1.94 7.05 18.96
C ARG A 200 -2.07 8.52 18.56
N GLN A 201 -1.37 9.43 19.25
CA GLN A 201 -1.38 10.85 18.90
C GLN A 201 -0.72 11.12 17.54
N GLN A 202 0.41 10.46 17.25
CA GLN A 202 1.08 10.55 15.95
C GLN A 202 0.17 10.03 14.83
N PHE A 203 -0.45 8.86 15.05
CA PHE A 203 -1.42 8.30 14.09
C PHE A 203 -2.63 9.22 13.90
N ALA A 204 -3.20 9.76 14.98
CA ALA A 204 -4.33 10.68 14.90
C ALA A 204 -4.00 11.95 14.09
N ALA A 205 -2.80 12.51 14.27
CA ALA A 205 -2.32 13.65 13.50
C ALA A 205 -2.14 13.30 12.01
N PHE A 206 -1.60 12.10 11.73
CA PHE A 206 -1.49 11.57 10.37
C PHE A 206 -2.86 11.44 9.67
N VAL A 207 -3.86 10.87 10.35
CA VAL A 207 -5.23 10.77 9.81
C VAL A 207 -5.84 12.14 9.56
N THR A 208 -5.63 13.11 10.47
CA THR A 208 -6.11 14.48 10.28
C THR A 208 -5.48 15.15 9.06
N ALA A 209 -4.19 14.91 8.78
CA ALA A 209 -3.52 15.46 7.59
C ALA A 209 -4.11 14.91 6.27
N ILE A 210 -4.46 13.62 6.23
CA ILE A 210 -5.16 13.00 5.10
C ILE A 210 -6.55 13.60 4.94
N GLN A 211 -7.31 13.70 6.03
CA GLN A 211 -8.67 14.25 6.01
C GLN A 211 -8.69 15.71 5.53
N ALA A 212 -7.73 16.53 5.95
CA ALA A 212 -7.59 17.90 5.46
C ALA A 212 -7.30 17.94 3.93
N SER A 213 -6.50 16.99 3.43
CA SER A 213 -6.18 16.90 2.00
C SER A 213 -7.40 16.51 1.16
N LEU A 214 -8.28 15.64 1.66
CA LEU A 214 -9.55 15.29 1.03
C LEU A 214 -10.44 16.53 0.85
N GLN A 215 -10.61 17.31 1.93
CA GLN A 215 -11.46 18.50 1.94
C GLN A 215 -10.94 19.62 1.01
N CYS A 216 -9.62 19.74 0.87
CA CYS A 216 -9.03 20.68 -0.08
C CYS A 216 -9.19 20.23 -1.55
N GLY A 217 -9.20 18.92 -1.82
CA GLY A 217 -9.41 18.36 -3.16
C GLY A 217 -10.84 18.55 -3.69
N GLU A 218 -11.85 18.49 -2.82
CA GLU A 218 -13.26 18.72 -3.17
C GLU A 218 -13.57 20.18 -3.55
N SER A 219 -12.74 21.14 -3.12
CA SER A 219 -12.91 22.56 -3.41
C SER A 219 -12.56 22.97 -4.86
N VAL A 220 -12.05 22.06 -5.69
CA VAL A 220 -11.58 22.35 -7.07
C VAL A 220 -12.42 21.61 -8.13
N ALA A 221 -13.72 21.35 -7.86
CA ALA A 221 -14.62 20.91 -8.91
C ALA A 221 -14.83 22.04 -9.96
N PRO A 222 -14.83 21.72 -11.27
CA PRO A 222 -14.81 22.72 -12.32
C PRO A 222 -16.13 23.48 -12.38
N THR A 223 -16.07 24.81 -12.37
CA THR A 223 -17.17 25.65 -12.80
C THR A 223 -17.49 25.29 -14.25
N THR A 224 -18.61 24.60 -14.46
CA THR A 224 -19.20 24.38 -15.77
C THR A 224 -19.54 25.73 -16.38
N SER A 225 -18.65 26.29 -17.22
CA SER A 225 -19.04 27.37 -18.13
C SER A 225 -19.80 26.76 -19.30
N ALA A 226 -21.10 26.56 -19.09
CA ALA A 226 -22.05 26.51 -20.19
C ALA A 226 -22.05 27.88 -20.88
N THR A 227 -21.55 27.95 -22.11
CA THR A 227 -22.01 28.93 -23.08
C THR A 227 -22.53 28.17 -24.30
N ALA A 228 -23.83 27.90 -24.23
CA ALA A 228 -24.63 27.75 -25.42
C ALA A 228 -24.66 29.11 -26.11
N ASP A 229 -24.25 29.16 -27.38
CA ASP A 229 -24.64 30.24 -28.26
C ASP A 229 -25.38 29.67 -29.47
N LYS A 230 -26.67 30.03 -29.55
CA LYS A 230 -27.61 29.65 -30.58
C LYS A 230 -27.80 30.85 -31.51
N LYS A 231 -27.68 30.57 -32.81
CA LYS A 231 -28.40 31.17 -33.95
C LYS A 231 -27.97 32.57 -34.46
N SER A 232 -27.47 32.56 -35.69
CA SER A 232 -28.04 33.24 -36.89
C SER A 232 -27.29 32.65 -38.10
N GLY A 233 -27.85 32.31 -39.26
CA GLY A 233 -28.89 32.96 -40.06
C GLY A 233 -28.25 33.58 -41.30
N LEU A 234 -28.72 33.20 -42.51
CA LEU A 234 -28.35 33.68 -43.87
C LEU A 234 -27.02 33.12 -44.44
N GLY A 235 -26.89 32.69 -45.70
CA GLY A 235 -27.79 32.68 -46.85
C GLY A 235 -26.96 32.43 -48.13
N ARG A 236 -27.63 31.83 -49.12
CA ARG A 236 -27.21 31.49 -50.50
C ARG A 236 -26.40 30.22 -50.69
#